data_AF-A0A7S1Y9Z4-F1
#
_entry.id   AF-A0A7S1Y9Z4-F1
#
_cell.length_a   1.000
_cell.length_b   1.000
_cell.length_c   1.000
_cell.angle_alpha   90.00
_cell.angle_beta   90.00
_cell.angle_gamma   90.00
#
_symmetry.space_group_name_H-M   'P 1'
#
loop_
_entity.id
_entity.type
_entity.pdbx_description
1 polymer ?
#
loop_
_entity_poly.entity_id
_entity_poly.type
_entity_poly.pdbx_seq_one_letter_code
_entity_poly.pdbx_strand_id
1 'polypeptide(L)'
;VLFRSVRTMVPFSALDITTQGDEIFQLTTKDGDFDVERTELEAAEPQEFPNDMIFEQEPVQIVQACLPLYLNGQILRMLLESVASELAARMQSMQSASDNAGELAGKLSQEYNRARQAAVTQEILEIVSGAQALE
;
A
#
# COMPACT_ATOMS: atom_id res chain seq x y z
N VAL A 1 -25.05 4.44 19.19
CA VAL A 1 -23.61 4.38 18.81
C VAL A 1 -23.37 4.51 17.29
N LEU A 2 -24.39 4.48 16.43
CA LEU A 2 -24.21 4.50 14.95
C LEU A 2 -24.41 5.86 14.23
N PHE A 3 -24.58 6.98 14.95
CA PHE A 3 -24.87 8.28 14.31
C PHE A 3 -23.74 9.34 14.43
N ARG A 4 -22.54 8.96 14.88
CA ARG A 4 -21.41 9.92 15.05
C ARG A 4 -20.46 10.03 13.85
N SER A 5 -20.50 9.14 12.84
CA SER A 5 -19.50 9.17 11.75
C SER A 5 -19.86 10.02 10.53
N VAL A 6 -21.12 10.47 10.38
CA VAL A 6 -21.52 11.28 9.22
C VAL A 6 -21.12 12.76 9.36
N ARG A 7 -20.80 13.21 10.59
CA ARG A 7 -20.46 14.62 10.87
C ARG A 7 -19.04 15.02 10.47
N THR A 8 -18.17 14.06 10.14
CA THR A 8 -16.77 14.30 9.77
C THR A 8 -16.50 14.30 8.26
N MET A 9 -17.51 14.08 7.42
CA MET A 9 -17.34 14.07 5.95
C MET A 9 -17.37 15.47 5.31
N VAL A 10 -17.71 16.51 6.06
CA VAL A 10 -17.71 17.88 5.55
C VAL A 10 -16.83 18.75 6.46
N PRO A 11 -15.57 18.97 6.09
CA PRO A 11 -14.71 19.93 6.75
C PRO A 11 -15.02 21.30 6.18
N PHE A 12 -15.92 22.04 6.82
CA PHE A 12 -15.98 23.50 6.66
C PHE A 12 -15.23 24.22 7.78
N SER A 13 -14.38 23.52 8.52
CA SER A 13 -13.34 24.18 9.31
C SER A 13 -12.25 24.61 8.32
N ALA A 14 -11.94 25.91 8.29
CA ALA A 14 -10.86 26.46 7.47
C ALA A 14 -9.49 25.83 7.76
N LEU A 15 -9.37 25.04 8.83
CA LEU A 15 -8.17 24.30 9.24
C LEU A 15 -8.02 22.93 8.56
N ASP A 16 -9.08 22.38 7.95
CA ASP A 16 -9.08 21.00 7.44
C ASP A 16 -8.76 20.89 5.94
N ILE A 17 -8.59 22.03 5.25
CA ILE A 17 -8.15 22.06 3.84
C ILE A 17 -6.63 21.84 3.74
N THR A 18 -5.91 22.04 4.85
CA THR A 18 -4.51 21.64 5.02
C THR A 18 -4.44 20.82 6.30
N THR A 19 -4.59 19.50 6.21
CA THR A 19 -4.16 18.69 7.35
C THR A 19 -2.66 18.92 7.46
N GLN A 20 -2.20 19.35 8.64
CA GLN A 20 -0.78 19.52 8.93
C GLN A 20 -0.06 18.21 8.56
N GLY A 21 0.70 18.21 7.46
CA GLY A 21 1.33 17.01 6.88
C GLY A 21 0.84 16.55 5.49
N ASP A 22 0.10 17.35 4.71
CA ASP A 22 -0.11 17.03 3.29
C ASP A 22 1.24 17.05 2.54
N GLU A 23 1.76 15.86 2.25
CA GLU A 23 3.03 15.65 1.56
C GLU A 23 2.82 15.68 0.04
N ILE A 24 3.32 16.73 -0.61
CA ILE A 24 3.38 16.79 -2.07
C ILE A 24 4.72 16.18 -2.49
N PHE A 25 4.66 15.04 -3.18
CA PHE A 25 5.82 14.46 -3.83
C PHE A 25 6.11 15.21 -5.13
N GLN A 26 7.08 16.12 -5.13
CA GLN A 26 7.62 16.69 -6.36
C GLN A 26 8.74 15.79 -6.88
N LEU A 27 8.50 15.16 -8.03
CA LEU A 27 9.56 14.48 -8.77
C LEU A 27 10.36 15.56 -9.51
N THR A 28 11.56 15.85 -9.02
CA THR A 28 12.48 16.75 -9.70
C THR A 28 13.58 15.94 -10.34
N THR A 29 13.76 16.08 -11.65
CA THR A 29 14.96 15.55 -12.33
C THR A 29 16.07 16.59 -12.19
N LYS A 30 17.06 16.31 -11.33
CA LYS A 30 18.34 17.00 -11.37
C LYS A 30 19.33 16.08 -12.07
N ASP A 31 19.95 16.56 -13.15
CA ASP A 31 21.02 15.89 -13.89
C ASP A 31 20.71 14.46 -14.40
N GLY A 32 19.44 14.16 -14.69
CA GLY A 32 19.02 12.90 -15.33
C GLY A 32 18.73 11.75 -14.37
N ASP A 33 18.79 11.97 -13.05
CA ASP A 33 18.36 11.01 -12.03
C ASP A 33 17.03 11.48 -11.39
N PHE A 34 16.19 10.52 -11.00
CA PHE A 34 14.92 10.82 -10.35
C PHE A 34 15.15 11.05 -8.85
N ASP A 35 15.07 12.30 -8.41
CA ASP A 35 15.18 12.66 -7.00
C ASP A 35 13.80 13.07 -6.44
N VAL A 36 13.51 12.66 -5.20
CA VAL A 36 12.24 12.93 -4.52
C VAL A 36 12.52 13.87 -3.36
N GLU A 37 12.31 15.17 -3.59
CA GLU A 37 12.42 16.17 -2.53
C GLU A 37 11.09 16.25 -1.75
N ARG A 38 11.12 15.83 -0.48
CA ARG A 38 9.98 15.93 0.45
C ARG A 38 9.96 17.32 1.05
N THR A 39 9.01 18.15 0.63
CA THR A 39 8.79 19.46 1.26
C THR A 39 7.54 19.40 2.12
N GLU A 40 7.71 19.57 3.43
CA GLU A 40 6.60 19.74 4.37
C GLU A 40 6.07 21.16 4.24
N LEU A 41 4.81 21.31 3.79
CA LEU A 41 4.15 22.61 3.77
C LEU A 41 3.60 22.91 5.18
N GLU A 42 3.97 24.06 5.74
CA GLU A 42 3.32 24.56 6.94
C GLU A 42 1.85 24.88 6.63
N ALA A 43 0.95 24.54 7.56
CA ALA A 43 -0.46 24.88 7.44
C ALA A 43 -0.58 26.40 7.28
N ALA A 44 -1.25 26.85 6.22
CA ALA A 44 -1.43 28.27 5.97
C ALA A 44 -2.15 28.90 7.18
N GLU A 45 -1.55 29.92 7.78
CA GLU A 45 -2.19 30.62 8.90
C GLU A 45 -3.56 31.14 8.46
N PRO A 46 -4.58 31.12 9.34
CA PRO A 46 -5.92 31.61 9.01
C PRO A 46 -5.83 33.06 8.55
N GLN A 47 -6.01 33.30 7.25
CA GLN A 47 -6.03 34.64 6.73
C GLN A 47 -7.35 35.29 7.17
N GLU A 48 -7.29 36.28 8.06
CA GLU A 48 -8.46 37.07 8.43
C GLU A 48 -8.92 37.86 7.20
N PHE A 49 -10.02 37.40 6.59
CA PHE A 49 -10.64 38.14 5.50
C PHE A 49 -11.32 39.39 6.07
N PRO A 50 -11.10 40.58 5.48
CA PRO A 50 -11.84 41.78 5.86
C PRO A 50 -13.35 41.50 5.77
N ASN A 51 -14.12 41.92 6.77
CA ASN A 51 -15.58 41.74 6.77
C ASN A 51 -16.27 42.40 5.56
N ASP A 52 -15.61 43.39 4.92
CA ASP A 52 -16.07 44.09 3.73
C ASP A 52 -15.62 43.43 2.40
N MET A 53 -15.34 42.12 2.41
CA MET A 53 -15.04 41.40 1.18
C MET A 53 -16.30 41.26 0.32
N ILE A 54 -16.31 41.96 -0.81
CA ILE A 54 -17.44 41.94 -1.76
C ILE A 54 -17.32 40.69 -2.62
N PHE A 55 -18.23 39.74 -2.42
CA PHE A 55 -18.39 38.59 -3.31
C PHE A 55 -19.26 38.97 -4.52
N GLU A 56 -18.88 38.50 -5.70
CA GLU A 56 -19.68 38.70 -6.94
C GLU A 56 -21.03 37.97 -6.88
N GLN A 57 -21.12 36.92 -6.05
CA GLN A 57 -22.32 36.12 -5.83
C GLN A 57 -22.68 36.08 -4.34
N GLU A 58 -23.96 35.88 -4.05
CA GLU A 58 -24.42 35.66 -2.67
C GLU A 58 -23.65 34.48 -2.03
N PRO A 59 -23.16 34.60 -0.78
CA PRO A 59 -22.36 33.55 -0.12
C PRO A 59 -22.99 32.16 -0.16
N VAL A 60 -24.32 32.08 -0.12
CA VAL A 60 -25.09 30.82 -0.21
C VAL A 60 -24.89 30.13 -1.56
N GLN A 61 -24.83 30.88 -2.67
CA GLN A 61 -24.65 30.34 -4.01
C GLN A 61 -23.25 29.75 -4.20
N ILE A 62 -22.23 30.41 -3.64
CA ILE A 62 -20.84 29.95 -3.66
C ILE A 62 -20.73 28.61 -2.92
N VAL A 63 -21.28 28.51 -1.72
CA VAL A 63 -21.24 27.28 -0.92
C VAL A 63 -22.01 26.14 -1.61
N GLN A 64 -23.17 26.44 -2.22
CA GLN A 64 -23.96 25.45 -2.96
C GLN A 64 -23.23 24.89 -4.18
N ALA A 65 -22.37 25.69 -4.82
CA ALA A 65 -21.55 25.23 -5.95
C ALA A 65 -20.28 24.47 -5.50
N CYS A 66 -19.60 24.94 -4.45
CA CYS A 66 -18.35 24.35 -3.98
C CYS A 66 -18.56 23.02 -3.24
N LEU A 67 -19.62 22.89 -2.47
CA LEU A 67 -19.84 21.70 -1.63
C LEU A 67 -19.97 20.38 -2.43
N PRO A 68 -20.73 20.32 -3.54
CA PRO A 68 -20.78 19.12 -4.38
C PRO A 68 -19.43 18.77 -5.03
N LEU A 69 -18.68 19.78 -5.49
CA LEU A 69 -17.35 19.58 -6.09
C LEU A 69 -16.37 19.00 -5.06
N TYR A 70 -16.38 19.56 -3.85
CA TYR A 70 -15.55 19.08 -2.77
C TYR A 70 -15.87 17.62 -2.40
N LEU A 71 -17.15 17.30 -2.21
CA LEU A 71 -17.57 15.95 -1.84
C LEU A 71 -17.21 14.92 -2.94
N ASN A 72 -17.41 15.28 -4.20
CA ASN A 72 -17.03 14.43 -5.33
C ASN A 72 -15.52 14.19 -5.38
N GLY A 73 -14.71 15.22 -5.14
CA GLY A 73 -13.26 15.10 -5.05
C GLY A 73 -12.81 14.20 -3.90
N GLN A 74 -13.44 14.32 -2.73
CA GLN A 74 -13.14 13.47 -1.58
C GLN A 74 -13.47 12.00 -1.83
N ILE A 75 -14.64 11.72 -2.42
CA ILE A 75 -15.03 10.36 -2.78
C ILE A 75 -14.06 9.77 -3.79
N LEU A 76 -13.68 10.53 -4.82
CA LEU A 76 -12.72 10.08 -5.81
C LEU A 76 -11.36 9.76 -5.17
N ARG A 77 -10.87 10.62 -4.27
CA ARG A 77 -9.61 10.40 -3.55
C ARG A 77 -9.65 9.10 -2.74
N MET A 78 -10.71 8.90 -1.95
CA MET A 78 -10.88 7.69 -1.14
C MET A 78 -10.89 6.42 -2.00
N LEU A 79 -11.54 6.46 -3.17
CA LEU A 79 -11.55 5.32 -4.09
C LEU A 79 -10.16 5.02 -4.66
N LEU A 80 -9.42 6.05 -5.07
CA LEU A 80 -8.05 5.90 -5.58
C LEU A 80 -7.11 5.34 -4.52
N GLU A 81 -7.18 5.86 -3.30
CA GLU A 81 -6.37 5.39 -2.17
C GLU A 81 -6.71 3.95 -1.78
N SER A 82 -7.98 3.56 -1.84
CA SER A 82 -8.42 2.17 -1.61
C SER A 82 -7.83 1.22 -2.65
N VAL A 83 -7.79 1.61 -3.94
CA VAL A 83 -7.22 0.77 -5.01
C VAL A 83 -5.71 0.66 -4.85
N ALA A 84 -5.02 1.77 -4.54
CA ALA A 84 -3.58 1.74 -4.27
C ALA A 84 -3.24 0.84 -3.07
N SER A 85 -4.02 0.92 -1.99
CA SER A 85 -3.86 0.08 -0.79
C SER A 85 -4.10 -1.40 -1.09
N GLU A 86 -5.10 -1.72 -1.93
CA GLU A 86 -5.39 -3.07 -2.36
C GLU A 86 -4.24 -3.68 -3.17
N LEU A 87 -3.68 -2.91 -4.12
CA LEU A 87 -2.53 -3.33 -4.90
C LEU A 87 -1.30 -3.57 -4.00
N ALA A 88 -1.02 -2.65 -3.07
CA ALA A 88 0.09 -2.80 -2.12
C ALA A 88 -0.06 -4.07 -1.26
N ALA A 89 -1.25 -4.30 -0.70
CA ALA A 89 -1.55 -5.51 0.08
C ALA A 89 -1.41 -6.78 -0.76
N ARG A 90 -1.86 -6.76 -2.02
CA ARG A 90 -1.73 -7.89 -2.95
C ARG A 90 -0.27 -8.20 -3.25
N MET A 91 0.55 -7.18 -3.53
CA MET A 91 1.99 -7.36 -3.77
C MET A 91 2.69 -7.96 -2.55
N GLN A 92 2.40 -7.45 -1.35
CA GLN A 92 2.97 -7.99 -0.12
C GLN A 92 2.57 -9.45 0.11
N SER A 93 1.30 -9.80 -0.11
CA SER A 93 0.83 -11.18 0.01
C SER A 93 1.50 -12.12 -1.00
N MET A 94 1.72 -11.66 -2.24
CA MET A 94 2.38 -12.46 -3.27
C MET A 94 3.87 -12.62 -3.01
N GLN A 95 4.53 -11.60 -2.46
CA GLN A 95 5.92 -11.69 -2.01
C GLN A 95 6.05 -12.74 -0.91
N SER A 96 5.23 -12.66 0.14
CA SER A 96 5.23 -13.66 1.22
C SER A 96 4.91 -15.07 0.71
N ALA A 97 4.00 -15.22 -0.26
CA ALA A 97 3.72 -16.52 -0.88
C ALA A 97 4.95 -17.07 -1.65
N SER A 98 5.69 -16.20 -2.35
CA SER A 98 6.90 -16.57 -3.08
C SER A 98 8.03 -16.98 -2.15
N ASP A 99 8.22 -16.25 -1.05
CA ASP A 99 9.22 -16.56 -0.02
C ASP A 99 8.92 -17.92 0.62
N ASN A 100 7.66 -18.17 0.98
CA ASN A 100 7.21 -19.46 1.52
C ASN A 100 7.40 -20.62 0.53
N ALA A 101 7.13 -20.39 -0.76
CA ALA A 101 7.38 -21.39 -1.80
C ALA A 101 8.87 -21.71 -1.95
N GLY A 102 9.74 -20.70 -1.85
CA GLY A 102 11.19 -20.88 -1.85
C GLY A 102 11.68 -21.71 -0.66
N GLU A 103 11.16 -21.45 0.54
CA GLU A 103 11.47 -22.23 1.73
C GLU A 103 11.04 -23.70 1.56
N LEU A 104 9.82 -23.94 1.06
CA LEU A 104 9.30 -25.28 0.82
C LEU A 104 10.12 -26.03 -0.23
N ALA A 105 10.51 -25.37 -1.33
CA ALA A 105 11.36 -25.96 -2.34
C ALA A 105 12.72 -26.40 -1.77
N GLY A 106 13.31 -25.58 -0.89
CA GLY A 106 14.54 -25.91 -0.17
C GLY A 106 14.38 -27.16 0.72
N LYS A 107 13.28 -27.25 1.48
CA LYS A 107 12.97 -28.41 2.33
C LYS A 107 12.81 -29.69 1.49
N LEU A 108 12.01 -29.64 0.43
CA LEU A 108 11.78 -30.77 -0.46
C LEU A 108 13.07 -31.23 -1.15
N SER A 109 13.96 -30.31 -1.52
CA SER A 109 15.27 -30.67 -2.08
C SER A 109 16.14 -31.44 -1.08
N GLN A 110 16.13 -31.05 0.20
CA GLN A 110 16.84 -31.80 1.24
C GLN A 110 16.24 -33.19 1.46
N GLU A 111 14.91 -33.30 1.50
CA GLU A 111 14.21 -34.59 1.61
C GLU A 111 14.49 -35.49 0.41
N TYR A 112 14.44 -34.95 -0.81
CA TYR A 112 14.77 -35.67 -2.03
C TYR A 112 16.19 -36.25 -1.99
N ASN A 113 17.18 -35.46 -1.56
CA ASN A 113 18.56 -35.92 -1.45
C ASN A 113 18.72 -37.03 -0.40
N ARG A 114 18.03 -36.93 0.75
CA ARG A 114 18.02 -37.99 1.78
C ARG A 114 17.37 -39.26 1.25
N ALA A 115 16.20 -39.15 0.62
CA ALA A 115 15.48 -40.29 0.03
C ALA A 115 16.32 -40.96 -1.06
N ARG A 116 17.01 -40.18 -1.92
CA ARG A 116 17.93 -40.71 -2.93
C ARG A 116 19.08 -41.51 -2.29
N GLN A 117 19.70 -40.98 -1.24
CA GLN A 117 20.78 -41.69 -0.54
C GLN A 117 20.28 -42.98 0.10
N ALA A 118 19.11 -42.95 0.76
CA ALA A 118 18.48 -44.12 1.34
C ALA A 118 18.18 -45.21 0.28
N ALA A 119 17.67 -44.80 -0.89
CA ALA A 119 17.43 -45.71 -2.02
C ALA A 119 18.73 -46.35 -2.52
N VAL A 120 19.80 -45.58 -2.72
CA VAL A 120 21.11 -46.12 -3.13
C VAL A 120 21.66 -47.09 -2.10
N THR A 121 21.57 -46.78 -0.80
CA THR A 121 22.02 -47.71 0.26
C THR A 121 21.20 -48.99 0.28
N GLN A 122 19.88 -48.90 0.03
CA GLN A 122 18.99 -50.06 -0.03
C GLN A 122 19.33 -50.96 -1.21
N GLU A 123 19.53 -50.39 -2.41
CA GLU A 123 19.95 -51.14 -3.59
C GLU A 123 21.29 -51.85 -3.38
N ILE A 124 22.27 -51.19 -2.75
CA ILE A 124 23.57 -51.80 -2.42
C ILE A 124 23.39 -52.96 -1.43
N LEU A 125 22.57 -52.79 -0.38
CA LEU A 125 22.28 -53.85 0.59
C LEU A 125 21.62 -55.06 -0.09
N GLU A 126 20.69 -54.83 -1.00
CA GLU A 126 20.04 -55.87 -1.78
C GLU A 126 21.05 -56.63 -2.65
N ILE A 127 21.94 -55.93 -3.35
CA ILE A 127 23.01 -56.56 -4.16
C ILE A 127 23.93 -57.42 -3.30
N VAL A 128 24.39 -56.92 -2.15
CA VAL A 128 25.29 -57.67 -1.25
C VAL A 128 24.59 -58.89 -0.67
N SER A 129 23.33 -58.75 -0.24
CA SER A 129 22.54 -59.87 0.30
C SER A 129 22.28 -60.96 -0.76
N GLY A 130 22.01 -60.56 -2.00
CA GLY A 130 21.83 -61.49 -3.12
C GLY A 130 23.12 -62.22 -3.50
N ALA A 131 24.26 -61.53 -3.46
CA ALA A 131 25.56 -62.14 -3.70
C ALA A 131 25.93 -63.17 -2.61
N GLN A 132 25.67 -62.87 -1.33
CA GLN A 132 25.91 -63.80 -0.23
C GLN A 132 24.98 -65.01 -0.23
N ALA A 133 23.78 -64.90 -0.82
CA ALA A 133 22.85 -66.03 -0.93
C ALA A 133 23.25 -67.05 -2.01
N LEU A 134 24.20 -66.71 -2.90
CA LEU A 134 24.72 -67.57 -3.96
C LEU A 134 26.00 -68.33 -3.57
N GLU A 135 26.60 -67.98 -2.43
CA GLU A 135 27.76 -68.65 -1.82
C GLU A 135 27.30 -69.75 -0.86
#